data_AF-A0A1H9XNM6-F1
#
_entry.id   AF-A0A1H9XNM6-F1
#
_cell.length_a   1.000
_cell.length_b   1.000
_cell.length_c   1.000
_cell.angle_alpha   90.00
_cell.angle_beta   90.00
_cell.angle_gamma   90.00
#
_symmetry.space_group_name_H-M   'P 1'
#
loop_
_entity.id
_entity.type
_entity.pdbx_description
1 polymer ?
#
loop_
_entity_poly.entity_id
_entity_poly.type
_entity_poly.pdbx_seq_one_letter_code
_entity_poly.pdbx_strand_id
1 'polypeptide(L)'
;MAMTAAPTSADTIGVASRTRFGRRRSSALALAGMAGVEEMRSWVAVATEKARSGIAAIAQASLELDEARGALATASSGREPAELARSQSLLAEAGRSLAEARDTLYASIAAAEGYLGGR
;
A
#
# COMPACT_ATOMS: atom_id res chain seq x y z
N MET A 1 11.91 -7.44 88.76
CA MET A 1 11.70 -6.36 87.77
C MET A 1 12.36 -6.78 86.47
N ALA A 2 11.58 -7.36 85.55
CA ALA A 2 12.06 -7.76 84.23
C ALA A 2 11.56 -6.72 83.21
N MET A 3 12.50 -6.07 82.54
CA MET A 3 12.25 -4.99 81.58
C MET A 3 11.73 -5.56 80.26
N THR A 4 10.65 -4.95 79.79
CA THR A 4 9.88 -5.28 78.59
C THR A 4 10.71 -5.15 77.31
N ALA A 5 10.56 -6.11 76.39
CA ALA A 5 11.10 -6.04 75.04
C ALA A 5 9.95 -5.82 74.06
N ALA A 6 9.98 -4.70 73.33
CA ALA A 6 9.10 -4.40 72.22
C ALA A 6 9.82 -4.72 70.89
N PRO A 7 9.21 -5.44 69.95
CA PRO A 7 9.66 -5.47 68.57
C PRO A 7 8.99 -4.31 67.78
N THR A 8 9.78 -3.32 67.37
CA THR A 8 9.34 -2.26 66.46
C THR A 8 9.32 -2.80 65.03
N SER A 9 8.14 -2.77 64.44
CA SER A 9 7.82 -3.15 63.07
C SER A 9 8.70 -2.45 62.04
N ALA A 10 9.55 -3.22 61.38
CA ALA A 10 10.05 -2.92 60.05
C ALA A 10 9.76 -4.15 59.21
N ASP A 11 8.84 -4.01 58.25
CA ASP A 11 8.94 -4.58 56.89
C ASP A 11 7.55 -4.83 56.27
N THR A 12 6.88 -3.76 55.81
CA THR A 12 5.70 -3.87 54.94
C THR A 12 5.61 -2.68 53.97
N ILE A 13 6.72 -2.29 53.33
CA ILE A 13 6.71 -1.30 52.24
C ILE A 13 7.62 -1.79 51.11
N GLY A 14 7.24 -2.87 50.42
CA GLY A 14 8.12 -3.43 49.38
C GLY A 14 7.50 -4.30 48.28
N VAL A 15 6.18 -4.55 48.28
CA VAL A 15 5.56 -5.54 47.36
C VAL A 15 4.48 -4.95 46.44
N ALA A 16 3.85 -3.81 46.77
CA ALA A 16 2.75 -3.25 45.98
C ALA A 16 3.17 -2.46 44.70
N SER A 17 4.46 -2.24 44.51
CA SER A 17 5.00 -1.39 43.42
C SER A 17 5.39 -2.16 42.16
N ARG A 18 5.61 -3.48 42.26
CA ARG A 18 6.17 -4.29 41.16
C ARG A 18 5.16 -4.74 40.10
N THR A 19 3.86 -4.78 40.40
CA THR A 19 2.82 -5.24 39.47
C THR A 19 2.19 -4.13 38.61
N ARG A 20 2.35 -2.85 38.99
CA ARG A 20 1.82 -1.71 38.21
C ARG A 20 2.72 -1.28 37.05
N PHE A 21 4.02 -1.55 37.12
CA PHE A 21 4.99 -1.09 36.12
C PHE A 21 5.06 -2.00 34.88
N GLY A 22 4.93 -3.32 35.06
CA GLY A 22 4.89 -4.28 33.95
C GLY A 22 3.67 -4.07 33.03
N ARG A 23 2.49 -3.81 33.62
CA ARG A 23 1.24 -3.62 32.86
C ARG A 23 1.25 -2.35 31.99
N ARG A 24 1.84 -1.25 32.49
CA ARG A 24 1.95 0.01 31.73
C ARG A 24 2.95 -0.09 30.57
N ARG A 25 4.06 -0.82 30.74
CA ARG A 25 5.04 -1.05 29.66
C ARG A 25 4.48 -1.95 28.56
N SER A 26 3.74 -3.01 28.90
CA SER A 26 3.10 -3.88 27.92
C SER A 26 2.03 -3.15 27.10
N SER A 27 1.23 -2.29 27.72
CA SER A 27 0.24 -1.48 27.00
C SER A 27 0.88 -0.42 26.10
N ALA A 28 1.99 0.21 26.53
CA ALA A 28 2.69 1.21 25.73
C ALA A 28 3.35 0.59 24.47
N LEU A 29 3.92 -0.62 24.60
CA LEU A 29 4.48 -1.35 23.45
C LEU A 29 3.39 -1.81 22.46
N ALA A 30 2.23 -2.24 22.96
CA ALA A 30 1.08 -2.57 22.11
C ALA A 30 0.56 -1.34 21.35
N LEU A 31 0.44 -0.19 22.01
CA LEU A 31 0.02 1.07 21.38
C LEU A 31 1.03 1.55 20.33
N ALA A 32 2.33 1.44 20.61
CA ALA A 32 3.39 1.77 19.63
C ALA A 32 3.36 0.84 18.41
N GLY A 33 3.10 -0.46 18.61
CA GLY A 33 2.89 -1.42 17.51
C GLY A 33 1.65 -1.10 16.68
N MET A 34 0.54 -0.72 17.30
CA MET A 34 -0.68 -0.31 16.59
C MET A 34 -0.49 0.97 15.77
N ALA A 35 0.25 1.96 16.29
CA ALA A 35 0.56 3.19 15.56
C ALA A 35 1.37 2.93 14.27
N GLY A 36 2.38 2.05 14.32
CA GLY A 36 3.16 1.68 13.13
C GLY A 36 2.35 0.89 12.09
N VAL A 37 1.42 0.04 12.55
CA VAL A 37 0.50 -0.67 11.65
C VAL A 37 -0.46 0.31 10.98
N GLU A 38 -1.05 1.25 11.73
CA GLU A 38 -1.95 2.28 11.20
C GLU A 38 -1.28 3.18 10.17
N GLU A 39 -0.01 3.56 10.40
CA GLU A 39 0.80 4.26 9.42
C GLU A 39 0.96 3.42 8.14
N MET A 40 1.29 2.13 8.26
CA MET A 40 1.40 1.23 7.11
C MET A 40 0.05 1.11 6.36
N ARG A 41 -1.08 1.04 7.08
CA ARG A 41 -2.42 1.03 6.44
C ARG A 41 -2.68 2.31 5.65
N SER A 42 -2.28 3.45 6.20
CA SER A 42 -2.37 4.74 5.52
C SER A 42 -1.56 4.76 4.23
N TRP A 43 -0.30 4.32 4.27
CA TRP A 43 0.55 4.24 3.08
C TRP A 43 -0.01 3.30 2.01
N VAL A 44 -0.55 2.15 2.41
CA VAL A 44 -1.20 1.22 1.47
C VAL A 44 -2.46 1.84 0.85
N ALA A 45 -3.27 2.57 1.65
CA ALA A 45 -4.43 3.26 1.12
C ALA A 45 -4.04 4.32 0.06
N VAL A 46 -2.99 5.10 0.33
CA VAL A 46 -2.45 6.09 -0.62
C VAL A 46 -1.92 5.40 -1.89
N ALA A 47 -1.16 4.32 -1.75
CA ALA A 47 -0.64 3.57 -2.89
C ALA A 47 -1.75 2.96 -3.76
N THR A 48 -2.80 2.43 -3.12
CA THR A 48 -3.98 1.88 -3.80
C THR A 48 -4.73 2.95 -4.57
N GLU A 49 -4.95 4.12 -3.98
CA GLU A 49 -5.61 5.24 -4.65
C GLU A 49 -4.80 5.72 -5.86
N LYS A 50 -3.47 5.84 -5.70
CA LYS A 50 -2.58 6.19 -6.81
C LYS A 50 -2.61 5.15 -7.93
N ALA A 51 -2.64 3.86 -7.59
CA ALA A 51 -2.76 2.80 -8.58
C ALA A 51 -4.10 2.85 -9.33
N ARG A 52 -5.21 3.13 -8.64
CA ARG A 52 -6.54 3.31 -9.25
C ARG A 52 -6.56 4.51 -10.20
N SER A 53 -5.98 5.64 -9.78
CA SER A 53 -5.79 6.80 -10.65
C SER A 53 -4.96 6.46 -11.89
N GLY A 54 -3.89 5.67 -11.73
CA GLY A 54 -3.09 5.15 -12.84
C GLY A 54 -3.89 4.29 -13.81
N ILE A 55 -4.74 3.40 -13.32
CA ILE A 55 -5.64 2.59 -14.15
C ILE A 55 -6.60 3.47 -14.96
N ALA A 56 -7.16 4.51 -14.35
CA ALA A 56 -8.01 5.46 -15.06
C ALA A 56 -7.24 6.21 -16.16
N ALA A 57 -6.00 6.64 -15.90
CA ALA A 57 -5.14 7.26 -16.90
C ALA A 57 -4.81 6.31 -18.06
N ILE A 58 -4.54 5.02 -17.77
CA ILE A 58 -4.32 4.02 -18.81
C ILE A 58 -5.57 3.79 -19.66
N ALA A 59 -6.76 3.80 -19.04
CA ALA A 59 -8.01 3.70 -19.77
C ALA A 59 -8.19 4.86 -20.75
N GLN A 60 -7.87 6.09 -20.34
CA GLN A 60 -7.88 7.26 -21.24
C GLN A 60 -6.85 7.12 -22.36
N ALA A 61 -5.60 6.76 -22.04
CA ALA A 61 -4.56 6.54 -23.04
C ALA A 61 -4.93 5.44 -24.06
N SER A 62 -5.67 4.42 -23.62
CA SER A 62 -6.16 3.36 -24.52
C SER A 62 -7.19 3.90 -25.53
N LEU A 63 -8.07 4.81 -25.10
CA LEU A 63 -9.03 5.48 -25.99
C LEU A 63 -8.30 6.35 -27.02
N GLU A 64 -7.35 7.18 -26.59
CA GLU A 64 -6.54 8.01 -27.49
C GLU A 64 -5.77 7.16 -28.52
N LEU A 65 -5.31 5.98 -28.10
CA LEU A 65 -4.60 5.05 -28.97
C LEU A 65 -5.53 4.42 -30.03
N ASP A 66 -6.77 4.09 -29.66
CA ASP A 66 -7.78 3.61 -30.61
C ASP A 66 -8.21 4.71 -31.59
N GLU A 67 -8.34 5.96 -31.11
CA GLU A 67 -8.55 7.12 -31.99
C GLU A 67 -7.38 7.29 -32.98
N ALA A 68 -6.13 7.17 -32.52
CA ALA A 68 -4.95 7.25 -33.37
C ALA A 68 -4.91 6.13 -34.42
N ARG A 69 -5.32 4.90 -34.07
CA ARG A 69 -5.48 3.79 -35.03
C ARG A 69 -6.53 4.10 -36.09
N GLY A 70 -7.67 4.65 -35.68
CA GLY A 70 -8.72 5.09 -36.60
C GLY A 70 -8.22 6.18 -37.55
N ALA A 71 -7.54 7.20 -37.02
CA ALA A 71 -6.96 8.29 -37.80
C ALA A 71 -5.88 7.80 -38.79
N LEU A 72 -5.07 6.80 -38.40
CA LEU A 72 -4.08 6.20 -39.29
C LEU A 72 -4.75 5.44 -40.44
N ALA A 73 -5.84 4.72 -40.16
CA ALA A 73 -6.61 4.01 -41.17
C ALA A 73 -7.29 4.96 -42.17
N THR A 74 -7.76 6.13 -41.73
CA THR A 74 -8.35 7.13 -42.63
C THR A 74 -7.28 7.90 -43.42
N ALA A 75 -6.11 8.13 -42.82
CA ALA A 75 -4.99 8.82 -43.46
C ALA A 75 -4.11 7.91 -44.33
N SER A 76 -4.47 6.62 -44.51
CA SER A 76 -3.66 5.66 -45.25
C SER A 76 -3.56 5.98 -46.75
N SER A 77 -4.51 6.73 -47.29
CA SER A 77 -4.50 7.21 -48.67
C SER A 77 -3.38 8.24 -48.88
N GLY A 78 -2.38 7.88 -49.68
CA GLY A 78 -1.23 8.74 -50.01
C GLY A 78 0.00 8.55 -49.13
N ARG A 79 -0.05 7.63 -48.16
CA ARG A 79 1.10 7.28 -47.30
C ARG A 79 1.88 6.11 -47.91
N GLU A 80 3.20 6.15 -47.82
CA GLU A 80 4.06 5.04 -48.24
C GLU A 80 3.72 3.76 -47.45
N PRO A 81 3.59 2.59 -48.11
CA PRO A 81 3.19 1.34 -47.44
C PRO A 81 4.08 0.96 -46.26
N ALA A 82 5.38 1.23 -46.36
CA ALA A 82 6.36 0.95 -45.31
C ALA A 82 6.12 1.81 -44.05
N GLU A 83 5.75 3.08 -44.23
CA GLU A 83 5.49 4.02 -43.13
C GLU A 83 4.16 3.69 -42.44
N LEU A 84 3.16 3.26 -43.22
CA LEU A 84 1.89 2.76 -42.69
C LEU A 84 2.11 1.50 -41.83
N ALA A 85 2.88 0.53 -42.33
CA ALA A 85 3.18 -0.70 -41.60
C ALA A 85 3.94 -0.43 -40.30
N ARG A 86 4.95 0.44 -40.34
CA ARG A 86 5.69 0.89 -39.15
C ARG A 86 4.76 1.52 -38.11
N SER A 87 3.92 2.46 -38.54
CA SER A 87 2.99 3.18 -37.65
C SER A 87 2.01 2.22 -36.97
N GLN A 88 1.45 1.26 -37.72
CA GLN A 88 0.58 0.22 -37.17
C GLN A 88 1.30 -0.65 -36.12
N SER A 89 2.55 -1.04 -36.40
CA SER A 89 3.36 -1.83 -35.45
C SER A 89 3.58 -1.07 -34.14
N LEU A 90 3.93 0.21 -34.21
CA LEU A 90 4.15 1.06 -33.03
C LEU A 90 2.87 1.21 -32.20
N LEU A 91 1.72 1.43 -32.85
CA LEU A 91 0.43 1.50 -32.15
C LEU A 91 0.01 0.16 -31.53
N ALA A 92 0.36 -0.97 -32.16
CA ALA A 92 0.13 -2.29 -31.59
C ALA A 92 1.03 -2.57 -30.39
N GLU A 93 2.29 -2.12 -30.42
CA GLU A 93 3.22 -2.21 -29.29
C GLU A 93 2.79 -1.34 -28.12
N ALA A 94 2.43 -0.07 -28.37
CA ALA A 94 1.93 0.82 -27.33
C ALA A 94 0.66 0.26 -26.65
N GLY A 95 -0.25 -0.34 -27.42
CA GLY A 95 -1.43 -1.01 -26.86
C GLY A 95 -1.08 -2.19 -25.93
N ARG A 96 -0.07 -2.99 -26.27
CA ARG A 96 0.43 -4.07 -25.42
C ARG A 96 1.07 -3.53 -24.14
N SER A 97 1.90 -2.49 -24.26
CA SER A 97 2.55 -1.83 -23.12
C SER A 97 1.53 -1.27 -22.12
N LEU A 98 0.45 -0.64 -22.60
CA LEU A 98 -0.64 -0.16 -21.74
C LEU A 98 -1.37 -1.30 -21.02
N ALA A 99 -1.62 -2.43 -21.70
CA ALA A 99 -2.25 -3.59 -21.08
C ALA A 99 -1.37 -4.19 -19.97
N GLU A 100 -0.07 -4.36 -20.23
CA GLU A 100 0.89 -4.86 -19.23
C GLU A 100 0.99 -3.93 -18.00
N ALA A 101 1.01 -2.61 -18.22
CA ALA A 101 1.02 -1.63 -17.14
C ALA A 101 -0.25 -1.70 -16.29
N ARG A 102 -1.42 -1.83 -16.93
CA ARG A 102 -2.70 -1.99 -16.24
C ARG A 102 -2.73 -3.25 -15.39
N ASP A 103 -2.31 -4.37 -15.95
CA ASP A 103 -2.32 -5.66 -15.27
C ASP A 103 -1.34 -5.64 -14.07
N THR A 104 -0.18 -4.97 -14.23
CA THR A 104 0.77 -4.72 -13.13
C THR A 104 0.15 -3.90 -12.00
N LEU A 105 -0.62 -2.85 -12.32
CA LEU A 105 -1.30 -2.04 -11.32
C LEU A 105 -2.39 -2.85 -10.58
N TYR A 106 -3.17 -3.67 -11.28
CA TYR A 106 -4.15 -4.56 -10.63
C TYR A 106 -3.46 -5.55 -9.69
N ALA A 107 -2.36 -6.17 -10.13
CA ALA A 107 -1.57 -7.06 -9.28
C ALA A 107 -1.02 -6.33 -8.04
N SER A 108 -0.58 -5.07 -8.22
CA SER A 108 -0.07 -4.26 -7.11
C SER A 108 -1.15 -3.94 -6.06
N ILE A 109 -2.38 -3.65 -6.51
CA ILE A 109 -3.53 -3.41 -5.63
C ILE A 109 -3.88 -4.69 -4.86
N ALA A 110 -4.01 -5.81 -5.56
CA ALA A 110 -4.32 -7.10 -4.94
C ALA A 110 -3.27 -7.52 -3.91
N ALA A 111 -1.97 -7.31 -4.21
CA ALA A 111 -0.89 -7.57 -3.27
C ALA A 111 -0.99 -6.67 -2.04
N ALA A 112 -1.25 -5.37 -2.24
CA ALA A 112 -1.38 -4.41 -1.16
C ALA A 112 -2.58 -4.69 -0.25
N GLU A 113 -3.73 -5.07 -0.82
CA GLU A 113 -4.92 -5.51 -0.09
C GLU A 113 -4.66 -6.81 0.69
N GLY A 114 -3.90 -7.74 0.11
CA GLY A 114 -3.49 -8.99 0.79
C GLY A 114 -2.69 -8.76 2.07
N TYR A 115 -1.84 -7.74 2.12
CA TYR A 115 -1.10 -7.37 3.34
C TYR A 115 -1.99 -6.77 4.44
N LEU A 116 -3.09 -6.11 4.08
CA LEU A 116 -3.97 -5.42 5.03
C LEU A 116 -5.09 -6.31 5.60
N GLY A 117 -5.45 -7.38 4.89
CA GLY A 117 -6.66 -8.15 5.16
C GLY A 117 -6.57 -9.60 4.72
N GLY A 118 -5.50 -10.30 5.10
CA GLY A 118 -5.45 -11.76 4.99
C GLY A 118 -6.47 -12.43 5.92
N ARG A 119 -7.68 -12.70 5.40
CA ARG A 119 -8.54 -13.80 5.81
C ARG A 119 -8.93 -14.61 4.59
#